data_AF-A0A9W5VI95-F1
#
_entry.id   AF-A0A9W5VI95-F1
#
_cell.length_a   1.000
_cell.length_b   1.000
_cell.length_c   1.000
_cell.angle_alpha   90.00
_cell.angle_beta   90.00
_cell.angle_gamma   90.00
#
_symmetry.space_group_name_H-M   'P 1'
#
loop_
_entity.id
_entity.type
_entity.pdbx_description
1 polymer ?
#
loop_
_entity_poly.entity_id
_entity_poly.type
_entity_poly.pdbx_seq_one_letter_code
_entity_poly.pdbx_strand_id
1 'polypeptide(L)'
;MNQQGETTEIYDFFISYNGKDKDVAEWISYILEEAGHKVFVQAWDFAAGNNFVLEMQNGSKKSKHTLALLSNNYIESSFTQPEWAAAFAEDPTGEKRKLIPVRISDVKLEGLLPGIIYINLVGINDEDQAIKEILSGVHMGRKKPLARPSFPGFPSRVNTTDTVPQGEWYSEWITMRLNEIERGSALPKISEGSKLIVHLVPIEAVTTSKTHSIKEFQQMGSLQLKLEPFCCLGWNPGINKHGYYTFATRNFGDKENPFGYVQLFTSGIIESVDTIMLNNRDGYIPDIKFEKDIIDLIDSKYKVALKELGIKLPFAISITLTDVEGHYISKNPKYSMDKIGDRILKLPSVVITSWEENIGKSLRPSFDVLWNNCGVAESPNYDTEGNWSPTAGRYGLY
;
A
#
# COMPACT_ATOMS: atom_id res chain seq x y z
N MET A 1 14.50 -48.33 -59.85
CA MET A 1 14.12 -48.51 -58.44
C MET A 1 13.86 -47.13 -57.87
N ASN A 2 12.59 -46.73 -57.81
CA ASN A 2 12.19 -45.48 -57.17
C ASN A 2 12.32 -45.67 -55.66
N GLN A 3 13.20 -44.89 -55.02
CA GLN A 3 13.17 -44.70 -53.58
C GLN A 3 11.89 -43.91 -53.28
N GLN A 4 10.90 -44.59 -52.71
CA GLN A 4 9.82 -43.93 -51.97
C GLN A 4 10.49 -43.18 -50.82
N GLY A 5 10.42 -41.85 -50.85
CA GLY A 5 10.79 -41.06 -49.69
C GLY A 5 9.88 -41.46 -48.54
N GLU A 6 10.46 -42.03 -47.47
CA GLU A 6 9.79 -42.13 -46.18
C GLU A 6 9.40 -40.71 -45.76
N THR A 7 8.13 -40.35 -45.95
CA THR A 7 7.54 -39.23 -45.23
C THR A 7 7.53 -39.63 -43.77
N THR A 8 8.58 -39.29 -43.03
CA THR A 8 8.60 -39.37 -41.57
C THR A 8 7.42 -38.55 -41.07
N GLU A 9 6.37 -39.22 -40.61
CA GLU A 9 5.24 -38.53 -40.00
C GLU A 9 5.75 -37.81 -38.75
N ILE A 10 5.73 -36.48 -38.81
CA ILE A 10 6.09 -35.60 -37.70
C ILE A 10 4.79 -35.32 -36.94
N TYR A 11 4.75 -35.70 -35.66
CA TYR A 11 3.66 -35.35 -34.76
C TYR A 11 3.71 -33.86 -34.42
N ASP A 12 2.56 -33.26 -34.15
CA ASP A 12 2.51 -31.89 -33.66
C ASP A 12 2.96 -31.85 -32.19
N PHE A 13 2.47 -32.80 -31.38
CA PHE A 13 2.70 -32.84 -29.94
C PHE A 13 3.11 -34.23 -29.46
N PHE A 14 4.16 -34.28 -28.65
CA PHE A 14 4.46 -35.41 -27.78
C PHE A 14 4.01 -35.10 -26.35
N ILE A 15 3.20 -35.95 -25.73
CA ILE A 15 2.76 -35.76 -24.34
C ILE A 15 3.67 -36.53 -23.39
N SER A 16 4.50 -35.79 -22.64
CA SER A 16 5.38 -36.32 -21.60
C SER A 16 4.71 -36.16 -20.24
N TYR A 17 4.43 -37.27 -19.56
CA TYR A 17 3.70 -37.29 -18.29
C TYR A 17 4.22 -38.41 -17.38
N ASN A 18 3.84 -38.37 -16.10
CA ASN A 18 4.11 -39.48 -15.18
C ASN A 18 2.95 -40.47 -15.23
N GLY A 19 3.20 -41.78 -15.15
CA GLY A 19 2.14 -42.80 -15.23
C GLY A 19 0.98 -42.63 -14.23
N LYS A 20 1.17 -41.95 -13.09
CA LYS A 20 0.09 -41.62 -12.15
C LYS A 20 -0.87 -40.54 -12.65
N ASP A 21 -0.46 -39.77 -13.65
CA ASP A 21 -1.22 -38.69 -14.27
C ASP A 21 -1.78 -39.11 -15.65
N LYS A 22 -1.89 -40.43 -15.90
CA LYS A 22 -2.32 -41.02 -17.19
C LYS A 22 -3.67 -40.49 -17.66
N ASP A 23 -4.65 -40.44 -16.76
CA ASP A 23 -6.01 -40.05 -17.13
C ASP A 23 -6.04 -38.62 -17.69
N VAL A 24 -5.24 -37.71 -17.11
CA VAL A 24 -5.10 -36.33 -17.59
C VAL A 24 -4.36 -36.30 -18.93
N ALA A 25 -3.32 -37.11 -19.10
CA ALA A 25 -2.58 -37.19 -20.35
C ALA A 25 -3.44 -37.70 -21.52
N GLU A 26 -4.25 -38.73 -21.29
CA GLU A 26 -5.19 -39.26 -22.29
C GLU A 26 -6.25 -38.22 -22.65
N TRP A 27 -6.83 -37.56 -21.65
CA TRP A 27 -7.83 -36.51 -21.88
C TRP A 27 -7.25 -35.34 -22.70
N ILE A 28 -6.07 -34.81 -22.34
CA ILE A 28 -5.42 -33.75 -23.12
C ILE A 28 -5.12 -34.20 -24.55
N SER A 29 -4.62 -35.43 -24.71
CA SER A 29 -4.30 -35.99 -26.04
C SER A 29 -5.55 -36.04 -26.91
N TYR A 30 -6.70 -36.44 -26.33
CA TYR A 30 -7.96 -36.54 -27.05
C TYR A 30 -8.46 -35.18 -27.55
N ILE A 31 -8.45 -34.18 -26.67
CA ILE A 31 -8.84 -32.80 -27.02
C ILE A 31 -7.97 -32.21 -28.14
N LEU A 32 -6.67 -32.53 -28.13
CA LEU A 32 -5.75 -32.07 -29.18
C LEU A 32 -6.03 -32.77 -30.52
N GLU A 33 -6.31 -34.07 -30.53
CA GLU A 33 -6.70 -34.78 -31.75
C GLU A 33 -8.06 -34.32 -32.30
N GLU A 34 -9.04 -34.04 -31.44
CA GLU A 34 -10.33 -33.44 -31.85
C GLU A 34 -10.14 -32.06 -32.48
N ALA A 35 -9.16 -31.30 -32.03
CA ALA A 35 -8.76 -30.03 -32.63
C ALA A 35 -7.92 -30.19 -33.92
N GLY A 36 -7.67 -31.42 -34.36
CA GLY A 36 -6.99 -31.75 -35.62
C GLY A 36 -5.46 -31.84 -35.54
N HIS A 37 -4.89 -31.94 -34.34
CA HIS A 37 -3.45 -32.12 -34.15
C HIS A 37 -3.06 -33.60 -34.16
N LYS A 38 -1.86 -33.91 -34.67
CA LYS A 38 -1.28 -35.26 -34.53
C LYS A 38 -0.55 -35.37 -33.19
N VAL A 39 -1.00 -36.28 -32.32
CA VAL A 39 -0.43 -36.46 -30.98
C VAL A 39 0.29 -37.80 -30.89
N PHE A 40 1.40 -37.83 -30.15
CA PHE A 40 2.08 -39.06 -29.73
C PHE A 40 2.06 -39.12 -28.20
N VAL A 41 1.54 -40.20 -27.63
CA VAL A 41 1.43 -40.38 -26.18
C VAL A 41 1.63 -41.84 -25.80
N GLN A 42 2.38 -42.05 -24.71
CA GLN A 42 2.72 -43.39 -24.22
C GLN A 42 1.51 -44.31 -24.04
N ALA A 43 0.38 -43.76 -23.58
CA ALA A 43 -0.84 -44.50 -23.30
C ALA A 43 -1.45 -45.19 -24.53
N TRP A 44 -1.20 -44.66 -25.74
CA TRP A 44 -1.86 -45.09 -26.97
C TRP A 44 -0.89 -45.76 -27.94
N ASP A 45 0.36 -45.28 -28.00
CA ASP A 45 1.28 -45.63 -29.07
C ASP A 45 2.35 -46.68 -28.69
N PHE A 46 2.53 -46.96 -27.39
CA PHE A 46 3.56 -47.91 -26.95
C PHE A 46 2.98 -49.33 -26.92
N ALA A 47 3.62 -50.26 -27.62
CA ALA A 47 3.22 -51.67 -27.67
C ALA A 47 4.16 -52.57 -26.84
N ALA A 48 3.67 -53.77 -26.50
CA ALA A 48 4.48 -54.78 -25.83
C ALA A 48 5.69 -55.15 -26.70
N GLY A 49 6.89 -55.03 -26.13
CA GLY A 49 8.16 -55.25 -26.85
C GLY A 49 8.89 -53.98 -27.27
N ASN A 50 8.26 -52.79 -27.19
CA ASN A 50 8.98 -51.53 -27.36
C ASN A 50 9.96 -51.29 -26.19
N ASN A 51 11.05 -50.59 -26.49
CA ASN A 51 11.94 -50.06 -25.45
C ASN A 51 11.42 -48.69 -25.02
N PHE A 52 10.92 -48.60 -23.79
CA PHE A 52 10.34 -47.38 -23.23
C PHE A 52 11.21 -46.13 -23.42
N VAL A 53 12.50 -46.22 -23.09
CA VAL A 53 13.43 -45.08 -23.16
C VAL A 53 13.62 -44.61 -24.61
N LEU A 54 13.73 -45.54 -25.54
CA LEU A 54 13.87 -45.22 -26.96
C LEU A 54 12.59 -44.61 -27.52
N GLU A 55 11.41 -45.07 -27.10
CA GLU A 55 10.14 -44.49 -27.55
C GLU A 55 9.92 -43.07 -26.99
N MET A 56 10.28 -42.81 -25.73
CA MET A 56 10.25 -41.45 -25.17
C MET A 56 11.19 -40.51 -25.94
N GLN A 57 12.41 -40.97 -26.25
CA GLN A 57 13.36 -40.21 -27.06
C GLN A 57 12.83 -39.97 -28.48
N ASN A 58 12.21 -40.99 -29.09
CA ASN A 58 11.59 -40.88 -30.40
C ASN A 58 10.44 -39.88 -30.39
N GLY A 59 9.59 -39.89 -29.37
CA GLY A 59 8.47 -38.96 -29.20
C GLY A 59 8.94 -37.51 -29.19
N SER A 60 9.93 -37.20 -28.36
CA SER A 60 10.53 -35.85 -28.30
C SER A 60 11.18 -35.43 -29.62
N LYS A 61 11.87 -36.35 -30.31
CA LYS A 61 12.57 -36.07 -31.58
C LYS A 61 11.62 -35.94 -32.78
N LYS A 62 10.58 -36.78 -32.86
CA LYS A 62 9.64 -36.85 -33.99
C LYS A 62 8.42 -35.95 -33.81
N SER A 63 8.38 -35.14 -32.76
CA SER A 63 7.31 -34.17 -32.52
C SER A 63 7.82 -32.75 -32.66
N LYS A 64 6.97 -31.85 -33.16
CA LYS A 64 7.29 -30.42 -33.23
C LYS A 64 7.45 -29.82 -31.83
N HIS A 65 6.61 -30.25 -30.90
CA HIS A 65 6.58 -29.77 -29.52
C HIS A 65 6.44 -30.93 -28.52
N THR A 66 7.06 -30.79 -27.36
CA THR A 66 6.89 -31.70 -26.22
C THR A 66 6.05 -30.99 -25.15
N LEU A 67 4.87 -31.52 -24.84
CA LEU A 67 4.03 -31.08 -23.74
C LEU A 67 4.43 -31.83 -22.47
N ALA A 68 5.06 -31.13 -21.53
CA ALA A 68 5.45 -31.73 -20.24
C ALA A 68 4.36 -31.47 -19.20
N LEU A 69 3.65 -32.52 -18.77
CA LEU A 69 2.59 -32.41 -17.76
C LEU A 69 3.21 -32.36 -16.37
N LEU A 70 3.36 -31.15 -15.84
CA LEU A 70 4.00 -30.87 -14.57
C LEU A 70 3.07 -31.16 -13.41
N SER A 71 3.43 -32.19 -12.65
CA SER A 71 2.84 -32.58 -11.38
C SER A 71 3.94 -32.84 -10.33
N ASN A 72 3.57 -33.03 -9.07
CA ASN A 72 4.52 -33.52 -8.06
C ASN A 72 5.15 -34.87 -8.49
N ASN A 73 4.33 -35.79 -9.04
CA ASN A 73 4.80 -37.09 -9.54
C ASN A 73 5.80 -36.93 -10.70
N TYR A 74 5.58 -35.93 -11.55
CA TYR A 74 6.43 -35.67 -12.73
C TYR A 74 7.79 -35.09 -12.35
N ILE A 75 7.85 -34.19 -11.36
CA ILE A 75 9.10 -33.54 -10.96
C ILE A 75 9.98 -34.46 -10.11
N GLU A 76 9.37 -35.25 -9.23
CA GLU A 76 10.08 -36.18 -8.33
C GLU A 76 10.58 -37.45 -9.04
N SER A 77 10.08 -37.74 -10.24
CA SER A 77 10.47 -38.93 -11.00
C SER A 77 11.82 -38.72 -11.72
N SER A 78 12.79 -39.59 -11.44
CA SER A 78 14.11 -39.58 -12.09
C SER A 78 14.06 -39.83 -13.61
N PHE A 79 12.97 -40.42 -14.11
CA PHE A 79 12.82 -40.85 -15.50
C PHE A 79 12.13 -39.84 -16.41
N THR A 80 11.59 -38.73 -15.88
CA THR A 80 10.87 -37.70 -16.65
C THR A 80 11.69 -36.41 -16.82
N GLN A 81 12.81 -36.30 -16.09
CA GLN A 81 13.73 -35.16 -16.19
C GLN A 81 14.51 -35.10 -17.52
N PRO A 82 15.03 -36.23 -18.07
CA PRO A 82 15.77 -36.20 -19.32
C PRO A 82 14.96 -35.68 -20.53
N GLU A 83 13.65 -35.91 -20.57
CA GLU A 83 12.80 -35.70 -21.73
C GLU A 83 12.50 -34.22 -21.94
N TRP A 84 12.08 -33.52 -20.88
CA TRP A 84 11.90 -32.07 -20.98
C TRP A 84 13.26 -31.34 -21.05
N ALA A 85 14.30 -31.88 -20.39
CA ALA A 85 15.65 -31.31 -20.48
C ALA A 85 16.23 -31.41 -21.90
N ALA A 86 15.97 -32.50 -22.62
CA ALA A 86 16.37 -32.67 -24.02
C ALA A 86 15.62 -31.67 -24.93
N ALA A 87 14.29 -31.56 -24.77
CA ALA A 87 13.50 -30.59 -25.52
C ALA A 87 13.95 -29.14 -25.24
N PHE A 88 14.30 -28.82 -23.98
CA PHE A 88 14.86 -27.53 -23.60
C PHE A 88 16.26 -27.30 -24.20
N ALA A 89 17.13 -28.31 -24.20
CA ALA A 89 18.48 -28.18 -24.76
C ALA A 89 18.48 -27.91 -26.27
N GLU A 90 17.49 -28.42 -27.00
CA GLU A 90 17.31 -28.15 -28.44
C GLU A 90 16.80 -26.72 -28.74
N ASP A 91 16.12 -26.08 -27.78
CA ASP A 91 15.54 -24.74 -27.90
C ASP A 91 15.63 -23.96 -26.57
N PRO A 92 16.84 -23.57 -26.11
CA PRO A 92 17.00 -22.96 -24.79
C PRO A 92 16.33 -21.59 -24.65
N THR A 93 16.11 -20.89 -25.76
CA THR A 93 15.43 -19.59 -25.81
C THR A 93 13.91 -19.74 -25.87
N GLY A 94 13.40 -20.93 -26.22
CA GLY A 94 11.97 -21.21 -26.36
C GLY A 94 11.32 -20.60 -27.61
N GLU A 95 12.10 -20.09 -28.58
CA GLU A 95 11.58 -19.43 -29.78
C GLU A 95 10.77 -20.38 -30.67
N LYS A 96 11.19 -21.65 -30.73
CA LYS A 96 10.49 -22.71 -31.48
C LYS A 96 9.42 -23.38 -30.62
N ARG A 97 9.35 -23.04 -29.33
CA ARG A 97 8.48 -23.64 -28.32
C ARG A 97 8.63 -25.16 -28.29
N LYS A 98 9.86 -25.66 -28.38
CA LYS A 98 10.12 -27.11 -28.41
C LYS A 98 9.62 -27.80 -27.13
N LEU A 99 9.68 -27.10 -25.99
CA LEU A 99 9.08 -27.51 -24.73
C LEU A 99 7.90 -26.59 -24.39
N ILE A 100 6.73 -27.19 -24.12
CA ILE A 100 5.52 -26.49 -23.64
C ILE A 100 5.11 -27.13 -22.31
N PRO A 101 5.46 -26.51 -21.17
CA PRO A 101 5.05 -27.08 -19.90
C PRO A 101 3.54 -26.86 -19.65
N VAL A 102 2.88 -27.85 -19.06
CA VAL A 102 1.46 -27.82 -18.69
C VAL A 102 1.33 -28.18 -17.23
N ARG A 103 0.94 -27.24 -16.38
CA ARG A 103 0.83 -27.43 -14.95
C ARG A 103 -0.53 -28.05 -14.62
N ILE A 104 -0.52 -29.30 -14.16
CA ILE A 104 -1.73 -30.08 -13.85
C ILE A 104 -1.95 -30.28 -12.35
N SER A 105 -0.93 -30.01 -11.51
CA SER A 105 -1.07 -29.95 -10.06
C SER A 105 -0.33 -28.74 -9.48
N ASP A 106 -0.71 -28.33 -8.27
CA ASP A 106 -0.02 -27.24 -7.56
C ASP A 106 1.36 -27.71 -7.07
N VAL A 107 2.34 -27.68 -7.98
CA VAL A 107 3.74 -28.05 -7.72
C VAL A 107 4.63 -26.82 -7.78
N LYS A 108 5.58 -26.73 -6.86
CA LYS A 108 6.61 -25.69 -6.87
C LYS A 108 7.61 -25.98 -7.98
N LEU A 109 7.66 -25.10 -8.98
CA LEU A 109 8.66 -25.19 -10.06
C LEU A 109 10.00 -24.66 -9.57
N GLU A 110 11.07 -25.41 -9.81
CA GLU A 110 12.44 -25.05 -9.45
C GLU A 110 13.36 -25.17 -10.68
N GLY A 111 14.58 -24.63 -10.57
CA GLY A 111 15.56 -24.67 -11.66
C GLY A 111 15.17 -23.78 -12.85
N LEU A 112 15.15 -24.36 -14.05
CA LEU A 112 14.94 -23.64 -15.32
C LEU A 112 13.46 -23.49 -15.71
N LEU A 113 12.58 -24.34 -15.17
CA LEU A 113 11.14 -24.35 -15.49
C LEU A 113 10.40 -23.05 -15.14
N PRO A 114 10.71 -22.31 -14.05
CA PRO A 114 10.04 -21.04 -13.73
C PRO A 114 10.18 -19.95 -14.81
N GLY A 115 11.22 -20.03 -15.66
CA GLY A 115 11.45 -19.08 -16.74
C GLY A 115 10.67 -19.38 -18.02
N ILE A 116 10.01 -20.54 -18.11
CA ILE A 116 9.28 -20.99 -19.30
C ILE A 116 7.79 -20.74 -19.09
N ILE A 117 7.14 -20.06 -20.04
CA ILE A 117 5.69 -19.84 -19.99
C ILE A 117 4.98 -21.20 -20.14
N TYR A 118 4.11 -21.51 -19.17
CA TYR A 118 3.36 -22.76 -19.11
C TYR A 118 1.86 -22.55 -19.30
N ILE A 119 1.17 -23.61 -19.71
CA ILE A 119 -0.29 -23.73 -19.65
C ILE A 119 -0.66 -24.09 -18.22
N ASN A 120 -1.60 -23.40 -17.58
CA ASN A 120 -1.95 -23.65 -16.18
C ASN A 120 -3.39 -24.19 -16.06
N LEU A 121 -3.51 -25.46 -15.66
CA LEU A 121 -4.80 -26.11 -15.42
C LEU A 121 -5.14 -26.24 -13.94
N VAL A 122 -4.25 -25.81 -13.05
CA VAL A 122 -4.43 -25.93 -11.59
C VAL A 122 -5.65 -25.12 -11.14
N GLY A 123 -6.60 -25.80 -10.48
CA GLY A 123 -7.80 -25.18 -9.91
C GLY A 123 -8.94 -24.92 -10.90
N ILE A 124 -8.79 -25.29 -12.17
CA ILE A 124 -9.89 -25.26 -13.14
C ILE A 124 -10.76 -26.51 -12.91
N ASN A 125 -12.02 -26.29 -12.53
CA ASN A 125 -13.00 -27.37 -12.29
C ASN A 125 -14.06 -27.47 -13.40
N ASP A 126 -13.97 -26.62 -14.42
CA ASP A 126 -14.89 -26.57 -15.56
C ASP A 126 -14.18 -27.12 -16.81
N GLU A 127 -14.77 -28.14 -17.44
CA GLU A 127 -14.14 -28.86 -18.56
C GLU A 127 -13.98 -27.97 -19.79
N ASP A 128 -15.00 -27.20 -20.16
CA ASP A 128 -14.97 -26.29 -21.30
C ASP A 128 -13.87 -25.22 -21.14
N GLN A 129 -13.70 -24.70 -19.92
CA GLN A 129 -12.63 -23.78 -19.59
C GLN A 129 -11.24 -24.44 -19.73
N ALA A 130 -11.09 -25.69 -19.28
CA ALA A 130 -9.83 -26.42 -19.38
C ALA A 130 -9.46 -26.72 -20.85
N ILE A 131 -10.43 -27.16 -21.66
CA ILE A 131 -10.28 -27.36 -23.11
C ILE A 131 -9.79 -26.08 -23.78
N LYS A 132 -10.46 -24.96 -23.48
CA LYS A 132 -10.11 -23.65 -24.05
C LYS A 132 -8.68 -23.23 -23.68
N GLU A 133 -8.26 -23.46 -22.44
CA GLU A 133 -6.93 -23.09 -21.97
C GLU A 133 -5.83 -23.92 -22.67
N ILE A 134 -6.06 -25.23 -22.86
CA ILE A 134 -5.15 -26.11 -23.61
C ILE A 134 -5.02 -25.66 -25.06
N LEU A 135 -6.13 -25.52 -25.78
CA LEU A 135 -6.13 -25.18 -27.20
C LEU A 135 -5.52 -23.79 -27.45
N SER A 136 -5.84 -22.81 -26.60
CA SER A 136 -5.20 -21.49 -26.60
C SER A 136 -3.70 -21.59 -26.28
N GLY A 137 -3.34 -22.45 -25.34
CA GLY A 137 -1.98 -22.70 -24.90
C GLY A 137 -1.09 -23.22 -26.01
N VAL A 138 -1.55 -24.21 -26.78
CA VAL A 138 -0.76 -24.86 -27.84
C VAL A 138 -0.78 -24.10 -29.17
N HIS A 139 -1.69 -23.14 -29.36
CA HIS A 139 -1.75 -22.33 -30.56
C HIS A 139 -0.45 -21.53 -30.79
N MET A 140 0.14 -21.67 -31.99
CA MET A 140 1.42 -21.05 -32.37
C MET A 140 1.30 -19.62 -32.92
N GLY A 141 0.07 -19.16 -33.19
CA GLY A 141 -0.21 -17.81 -33.67
C GLY A 141 -0.40 -16.78 -32.55
N ARG A 142 -0.61 -15.52 -32.94
CA ARG A 142 -0.94 -14.46 -31.98
C ARG A 142 -2.29 -14.76 -31.32
N LYS A 143 -2.33 -14.79 -29.99
CA LYS A 143 -3.57 -14.82 -29.18
C LYS A 143 -4.40 -13.53 -29.25
N LYS A 144 -4.28 -12.75 -30.33
CA LYS A 144 -5.01 -11.50 -30.49
C LYS A 144 -6.49 -11.83 -30.70
N PRO A 145 -7.41 -11.31 -29.87
CA PRO A 145 -8.83 -11.57 -30.06
C PRO A 145 -9.32 -11.00 -31.41
N LEU A 146 -10.25 -11.72 -32.05
CA LEU A 146 -10.84 -11.35 -33.34
C LEU A 146 -11.61 -10.03 -33.26
N ALA A 147 -12.20 -9.75 -32.11
CA ALA A 147 -12.81 -8.47 -31.78
C ALA A 147 -11.90 -7.69 -30.82
N ARG A 148 -12.00 -6.35 -30.89
CA ARG A 148 -11.41 -5.48 -29.88
C ARG A 148 -11.99 -5.88 -28.51
N PRO A 149 -11.18 -6.15 -27.48
CA PRO A 149 -11.69 -6.31 -26.13
C PRO A 149 -12.50 -5.08 -25.74
N SER A 150 -13.58 -5.28 -24.98
CA SER A 150 -14.27 -4.14 -24.35
C SER A 150 -13.24 -3.24 -23.68
N PHE A 151 -13.40 -1.92 -23.82
CA PHE A 151 -12.53 -0.97 -23.13
C PHE A 151 -12.61 -1.30 -21.64
N PRO A 152 -11.50 -1.73 -20.99
CA PRO A 152 -11.55 -2.25 -19.63
C PRO A 152 -11.83 -1.17 -18.57
N GLY A 153 -12.09 0.07 -19.00
CA GLY A 153 -11.74 1.25 -18.23
C GLY A 153 -10.21 1.39 -18.16
N PHE A 154 -9.72 2.60 -17.90
CA PHE A 154 -8.47 2.63 -17.11
C PHE A 154 -8.89 2.23 -15.70
N PRO A 155 -8.14 1.38 -14.99
CA PRO A 155 -8.31 1.34 -13.55
C PRO A 155 -8.19 2.79 -13.06
N SER A 156 -9.25 3.34 -12.45
CA SER A 156 -9.06 4.48 -11.54
C SER A 156 -7.97 4.03 -10.59
N ARG A 157 -6.83 4.73 -10.56
CA ARG A 157 -5.61 4.34 -9.83
C ARG A 157 -5.94 3.59 -8.53
N VAL A 158 -5.94 2.26 -8.60
CA VAL A 158 -5.73 1.40 -7.45
C VAL A 158 -4.21 1.21 -7.45
N ASN A 159 -3.53 2.09 -6.73
CA ASN A 159 -2.07 2.10 -6.66
C ASN A 159 -1.60 0.96 -5.74
N THR A 160 -1.27 -0.18 -6.32
CA THR A 160 -0.45 -1.21 -5.66
C THR A 160 0.98 -1.15 -6.20
N THR A 161 1.92 -1.12 -5.25
CA THR A 161 3.40 -1.17 -5.30
C THR A 161 4.17 0.15 -5.54
N ASP A 162 4.80 0.59 -4.44
CA ASP A 162 6.12 1.23 -4.38
C ASP A 162 6.35 2.49 -5.21
N THR A 163 5.83 3.61 -4.71
CA THR A 163 6.51 4.91 -4.63
C THR A 163 5.55 5.90 -3.96
N VAL A 164 5.96 6.46 -2.80
CA VAL A 164 5.47 7.70 -2.17
C VAL A 164 4.12 8.23 -2.74
N PRO A 165 2.96 8.03 -2.08
CA PRO A 165 1.69 8.60 -2.51
C PRO A 165 1.78 10.12 -2.74
N GLN A 166 1.76 10.52 -4.01
CA GLN A 166 1.24 11.83 -4.40
C GLN A 166 -0.29 11.79 -4.24
N GLY A 167 -0.79 12.63 -3.33
CA GLY A 167 -2.19 12.78 -3.00
C GLY A 167 -2.50 12.21 -1.62
N GLU A 168 -2.74 13.11 -0.67
CA GLU A 168 -3.53 12.90 0.56
C GLU A 168 -3.46 11.53 1.27
N TRP A 169 -2.29 10.90 1.37
CA TRP A 169 -2.13 9.58 2.03
C TRP A 169 -2.61 9.56 3.48
N TYR A 170 -2.69 10.74 4.08
CA TYR A 170 -3.12 11.00 5.44
C TYR A 170 -4.64 11.08 5.59
N SER A 171 -5.40 11.34 4.53
CA SER A 171 -6.81 11.75 4.63
C SER A 171 -7.72 10.65 5.17
N GLU A 172 -7.51 9.39 4.76
CA GLU A 172 -8.32 8.27 5.26
C GLU A 172 -8.05 8.03 6.76
N TRP A 173 -6.77 7.98 7.14
CA TRP A 173 -6.37 7.79 8.54
C TRP A 173 -6.90 8.92 9.44
N ILE A 174 -6.73 10.18 9.01
CA ILE A 174 -7.24 11.34 9.76
C ILE A 174 -8.76 11.29 9.88
N THR A 175 -9.48 10.96 8.81
CA THR A 175 -10.94 10.91 8.83
C THR A 175 -11.44 9.83 9.79
N MET A 176 -10.84 8.64 9.75
CA MET A 176 -11.12 7.57 10.73
C MET A 176 -10.84 8.07 12.15
N ARG A 177 -9.68 8.70 12.37
CA ARG A 177 -9.25 9.10 13.70
C ARG A 177 -10.09 10.22 14.31
N LEU A 178 -10.47 11.23 13.52
CA LEU A 178 -11.39 12.28 13.94
C LEU A 178 -12.75 11.70 14.36
N ASN A 179 -13.27 10.70 13.64
CA ASN A 179 -14.51 10.03 14.03
C ASN A 179 -14.40 9.32 15.40
N GLU A 180 -13.24 8.75 15.73
CA GLU A 180 -13.01 8.13 17.04
C GLU A 180 -12.94 9.17 18.17
N ILE A 181 -12.32 10.32 17.91
CA ILE A 181 -12.24 11.43 18.88
C ILE A 181 -13.64 11.99 19.15
N GLU A 182 -14.41 12.29 18.10
CA GLU A 182 -15.77 12.84 18.20
C GLU A 182 -16.75 11.88 18.89
N ARG A 183 -16.56 10.57 18.74
CA ARG A 183 -17.38 9.54 19.42
C ARG A 183 -16.92 9.26 20.86
N GLY A 184 -15.83 9.87 21.32
CA GLY A 184 -15.25 9.60 22.64
C GLY A 184 -14.67 8.19 22.81
N SER A 185 -14.43 7.48 21.69
CA SER A 185 -13.82 6.14 21.69
C SER A 185 -12.30 6.18 21.54
N ALA A 186 -11.73 7.33 21.18
CA ALA A 186 -10.29 7.54 21.11
C ALA A 186 -9.62 7.35 22.48
N LEU A 187 -8.43 6.74 22.44
CA LEU A 187 -7.48 6.71 23.55
C LEU A 187 -6.26 7.56 23.18
N PRO A 188 -5.69 8.36 24.11
CA PRO A 188 -6.26 8.70 25.42
C PRO A 188 -7.61 9.42 25.29
N LYS A 189 -8.48 9.27 26.29
CA LYS A 189 -9.69 10.09 26.35
C LYS A 189 -9.29 11.53 26.64
N ILE A 190 -9.97 12.48 26.02
CA ILE A 190 -9.77 13.93 26.22
C ILE A 190 -10.99 14.50 26.98
N SER A 191 -10.80 15.59 27.71
CA SER A 191 -11.92 16.35 28.28
C SER A 191 -12.87 16.87 27.20
N GLU A 192 -14.11 17.16 27.59
CA GLU A 192 -15.12 17.73 26.69
C GLU A 192 -14.78 19.19 26.30
N GLY A 193 -15.45 19.69 25.26
CA GLY A 193 -15.29 21.05 24.73
C GLY A 193 -14.61 21.09 23.36
N SER A 194 -14.38 22.31 22.85
CA SER A 194 -13.73 22.57 21.57
C SER A 194 -12.30 22.03 21.56
N LYS A 195 -11.88 21.40 20.45
CA LYS A 195 -10.58 20.74 20.35
C LYS A 195 -9.72 21.31 19.23
N LEU A 196 -8.46 21.62 19.55
CA LEU A 196 -7.38 21.75 18.58
C LEU A 196 -6.75 20.37 18.40
N ILE A 197 -6.74 19.85 17.18
CA ILE A 197 -6.19 18.53 16.83
C ILE A 197 -5.11 18.73 15.77
N VAL A 198 -3.91 18.26 16.04
CA VAL A 198 -2.76 18.30 15.13
C VAL A 198 -2.28 16.88 14.86
N HIS A 199 -2.23 16.49 13.59
CA HIS A 199 -1.71 15.20 13.15
C HIS A 199 -0.45 15.38 12.33
N LEU A 200 0.61 14.67 12.68
CA LEU A 200 1.77 14.46 11.81
C LEU A 200 1.73 13.02 11.32
N VAL A 201 1.50 12.84 10.02
CA VAL A 201 1.30 11.53 9.40
C VAL A 201 2.45 11.25 8.42
N PRO A 202 3.50 10.53 8.84
CA PRO A 202 4.53 10.06 7.94
C PRO A 202 3.96 9.16 6.85
N ILE A 203 4.48 9.28 5.64
CA ILE A 203 4.04 8.45 4.53
C ILE A 203 4.27 6.96 4.78
N GLU A 204 5.37 6.63 5.45
CA GLU A 204 5.71 5.24 5.76
C GLU A 204 4.76 4.63 6.80
N ALA A 205 4.12 5.46 7.62
CA ALA A 205 3.20 5.02 8.66
C ALA A 205 1.89 4.46 8.09
N VAL A 206 1.55 4.83 6.84
CA VAL A 206 0.35 4.35 6.14
C VAL A 206 0.67 3.46 4.94
N THR A 207 1.89 3.55 4.40
CA THR A 207 2.31 2.75 3.23
C THR A 207 3.09 1.50 3.60
N THR A 208 3.57 1.37 4.84
CA THR A 208 4.33 0.20 5.30
C THR A 208 3.66 -0.48 6.49
N SER A 209 3.97 -1.76 6.70
CA SER A 209 3.59 -2.49 7.91
C SER A 209 4.60 -2.34 9.06
N LYS A 210 5.53 -1.37 8.96
CA LYS A 210 6.55 -1.15 9.98
C LYS A 210 5.88 -0.60 11.25
N THR A 211 6.18 -1.21 12.38
CA THR A 211 5.74 -0.74 13.69
C THR A 211 6.91 -0.66 14.67
N HIS A 212 6.84 0.30 15.57
CA HIS A 212 7.80 0.51 16.65
C HIS A 212 7.31 -0.13 17.96
N SER A 213 8.25 -0.56 18.81
CA SER A 213 7.92 -1.16 20.10
C SER A 213 7.54 -0.10 21.14
N ILE A 214 6.43 -0.30 21.85
CA ILE A 214 6.03 0.56 22.98
C ILE A 214 7.13 0.56 24.06
N LYS A 215 7.81 -0.57 24.26
CA LYS A 215 8.90 -0.68 25.23
C LYS A 215 10.09 0.20 24.84
N GLU A 216 10.40 0.29 23.54
CA GLU A 216 11.45 1.17 23.04
C GLU A 216 11.08 2.64 23.29
N PHE A 217 9.83 3.04 23.00
CA PHE A 217 9.36 4.39 23.28
C PHE A 217 9.50 4.78 24.76
N GLN A 218 9.15 3.88 25.68
CA GLN A 218 9.28 4.13 27.12
C GLN A 218 10.74 4.27 27.57
N GLN A 219 11.68 3.58 26.91
CA GLN A 219 13.10 3.64 27.23
C GLN A 219 13.78 4.89 26.68
N MET A 220 13.21 5.48 25.61
CA MET A 220 13.65 6.75 25.04
C MET A 220 13.12 7.92 25.89
N GLY A 221 13.77 8.21 27.02
CA GLY A 221 13.36 9.31 27.91
C GLY A 221 13.33 10.69 27.23
N SER A 222 14.09 10.85 26.16
CA SER A 222 14.10 11.99 25.26
C SER A 222 12.77 12.21 24.51
N LEU A 223 11.98 11.16 24.25
CA LEU A 223 10.66 11.26 23.61
C LEU A 223 9.64 11.88 24.56
N GLN A 224 9.67 11.53 25.85
CA GLN A 224 8.77 12.13 26.83
C GLN A 224 8.88 13.66 26.80
N LEU A 225 10.09 14.21 26.70
CA LEU A 225 10.33 15.66 26.63
C LEU A 225 9.91 16.33 25.30
N LYS A 226 9.72 15.53 24.23
CA LYS A 226 9.33 15.98 22.89
C LYS A 226 7.84 15.76 22.59
N LEU A 227 7.18 14.88 23.30
CA LEU A 227 5.73 14.72 23.22
C LEU A 227 5.12 15.69 24.24
N GLU A 228 5.22 16.99 23.97
CA GLU A 228 4.69 18.05 24.84
C GLU A 228 3.27 18.43 24.41
N PRO A 229 2.24 18.27 25.27
CA PRO A 229 0.89 18.75 24.97
C PRO A 229 0.83 20.29 24.89
N PHE A 230 -0.09 20.83 24.09
CA PHE A 230 -0.32 22.27 24.06
C PHE A 230 -0.76 22.82 25.42
N CYS A 231 -0.54 24.12 25.62
CA CYS A 231 -1.07 24.89 26.74
C CYS A 231 -0.72 24.35 28.14
N CYS A 232 0.39 23.62 28.30
CA CYS A 232 0.80 23.04 29.57
C CYS A 232 2.23 23.44 29.96
N LEU A 233 2.57 23.24 31.24
CA LEU A 233 3.93 23.44 31.79
C LEU A 233 4.56 22.11 32.26
N GLY A 234 3.80 21.03 32.22
CA GLY A 234 4.21 19.71 32.68
C GLY A 234 3.21 18.65 32.24
N TRP A 235 3.70 17.43 32.07
CA TRP A 235 2.92 16.32 31.55
C TRP A 235 3.45 14.98 32.07
N ASN A 236 2.55 14.00 32.10
CA ASN A 236 2.85 12.64 32.53
C ASN A 236 2.86 11.68 31.34
N PRO A 237 3.65 10.61 31.38
CA PRO A 237 3.66 9.59 30.34
C PRO A 237 2.54 8.56 30.57
N GLY A 238 2.14 7.87 29.51
CA GLY A 238 1.18 6.78 29.52
C GLY A 238 1.37 5.84 28.34
N ILE A 239 0.71 4.68 28.40
CA ILE A 239 0.69 3.69 27.32
C ILE A 239 -0.73 3.20 27.09
N ASN A 240 -1.05 2.87 25.85
CA ASN A 240 -2.29 2.18 25.51
C ASN A 240 -2.05 1.20 24.35
N LYS A 241 -3.11 0.55 23.86
CA LYS A 241 -3.02 -0.45 22.79
C LYS A 241 -2.45 0.08 21.47
N HIS A 242 -2.46 1.40 21.26
CA HIS A 242 -2.01 2.06 20.03
C HIS A 242 -0.58 2.58 20.10
N GLY A 243 -0.03 2.79 21.30
CA GLY A 243 1.31 3.35 21.43
C GLY A 243 1.63 3.96 22.80
N TYR A 244 2.54 4.93 22.75
CA TYR A 244 3.00 5.72 23.89
C TYR A 244 2.39 7.11 23.79
N TYR A 245 1.99 7.70 24.91
CA TYR A 245 1.45 9.05 24.91
C TYR A 245 1.91 9.82 26.14
N THR A 246 1.78 11.14 26.07
CA THR A 246 1.91 12.06 27.18
C THR A 246 0.61 12.83 27.34
N PHE A 247 0.33 13.29 28.55
CA PHE A 247 -0.91 14.01 28.82
C PHE A 247 -0.74 15.03 29.94
N ALA A 248 -1.57 16.07 29.89
CA ALA A 248 -1.64 17.13 30.88
C ALA A 248 -3.05 17.21 31.48
N THR A 249 -3.11 17.28 32.81
CA THR A 249 -4.32 17.47 33.61
C THR A 249 -4.24 18.81 34.33
N ARG A 250 -5.39 19.35 34.75
CA ARG A 250 -5.44 20.67 35.41
C ARG A 250 -4.65 20.68 36.71
N ASN A 251 -4.78 19.62 37.50
CA ASN A 251 -4.00 19.39 38.70
C ASN A 251 -3.30 18.04 38.63
N PHE A 252 -2.19 17.94 39.36
CA PHE A 252 -1.46 16.69 39.51
C PHE A 252 -2.33 15.65 40.24
N GLY A 253 -2.51 14.48 39.63
CA GLY A 253 -3.29 13.38 40.21
C GLY A 253 -4.80 13.43 39.93
N ASP A 254 -5.27 14.35 39.09
CA ASP A 254 -6.66 14.37 38.63
C ASP A 254 -7.04 13.03 37.99
N LYS A 255 -8.25 12.54 38.32
CA LYS A 255 -8.85 11.36 37.70
C LYS A 255 -9.72 11.69 36.48
N GLU A 256 -9.88 12.98 36.19
CA GLU A 256 -10.59 13.47 35.02
C GLU A 256 -9.79 13.21 33.74
N ASN A 257 -10.48 13.28 32.59
CA ASN A 257 -9.78 13.21 31.32
C ASN A 257 -8.81 14.40 31.19
N PRO A 258 -7.61 14.20 30.63
CA PRO A 258 -6.66 15.27 30.38
C PRO A 258 -7.25 16.36 29.47
N PHE A 259 -6.80 17.60 29.68
CA PHE A 259 -7.14 18.71 28.80
C PHE A 259 -6.32 18.72 27.51
N GLY A 260 -5.16 18.04 27.52
CA GLY A 260 -4.31 17.89 26.36
C GLY A 260 -3.49 16.60 26.40
N TYR A 261 -3.24 16.01 25.24
CA TYR A 261 -2.33 14.87 25.08
C TYR A 261 -1.51 14.96 23.79
N VAL A 262 -0.41 14.21 23.76
CA VAL A 262 0.30 13.86 22.53
C VAL A 262 0.49 12.35 22.49
N GLN A 263 -0.05 11.70 21.47
CA GLN A 263 0.08 10.28 21.23
C GLN A 263 1.04 10.02 20.07
N LEU A 264 2.03 9.16 20.34
CA LEU A 264 2.87 8.53 19.34
C LEU A 264 2.38 7.11 19.11
N PHE A 265 1.76 6.88 17.95
CA PHE A 265 1.29 5.57 17.53
C PHE A 265 2.48 4.66 17.20
N THR A 266 2.30 3.34 17.33
CA THR A 266 3.32 2.36 16.92
C THR A 266 3.65 2.45 15.43
N SER A 267 2.79 3.02 14.59
CA SER A 267 3.06 3.31 13.18
C SER A 267 4.00 4.50 12.95
N GLY A 268 4.30 5.30 13.98
CA GLY A 268 5.09 6.52 13.89
C GLY A 268 4.27 7.80 13.68
N ILE A 269 2.94 7.72 13.63
CA ILE A 269 2.06 8.89 13.57
C ILE A 269 2.09 9.61 14.92
N ILE A 270 2.14 10.94 14.89
CA ILE A 270 1.96 11.78 16.08
C ILE A 270 0.59 12.45 15.98
N GLU A 271 -0.18 12.37 17.06
CA GLU A 271 -1.44 13.08 17.25
C GLU A 271 -1.33 13.93 18.51
N SER A 272 -1.58 15.22 18.41
CA SER A 272 -1.75 16.10 19.56
C SER A 272 -3.17 16.63 19.60
N VAL A 273 -3.78 16.60 20.78
CA VAL A 273 -5.12 17.14 21.02
C VAL A 273 -5.08 18.03 22.24
N ASP A 274 -5.74 19.18 22.16
CA ASP A 274 -5.87 20.14 23.25
C ASP A 274 -7.28 20.74 23.29
N THR A 275 -7.72 21.07 24.50
CA THR A 275 -9.02 21.70 24.78
C THR A 275 -8.88 23.06 25.45
N ILE A 276 -7.67 23.58 25.68
CA ILE A 276 -7.48 24.88 26.34
C ILE A 276 -7.40 26.02 25.33
N MET A 277 -6.70 25.82 24.20
CA MET A 277 -6.41 26.85 23.20
C MET A 277 -7.68 27.53 22.66
N LEU A 278 -8.75 26.75 22.48
CA LEU A 278 -10.01 27.21 21.87
C LEU A 278 -11.06 27.65 22.90
N ASN A 279 -10.91 27.26 24.17
CA ASN A 279 -11.90 27.52 25.22
C ASN A 279 -11.67 28.87 25.93
N ASN A 280 -11.38 29.92 25.17
CA ASN A 280 -11.38 31.28 25.71
C ASN A 280 -12.79 31.86 25.74
N ARG A 281 -12.94 32.98 26.46
CA ARG A 281 -14.20 33.70 26.57
C ARG A 281 -14.78 34.03 25.18
N ASP A 282 -16.09 33.81 25.02
CA ASP A 282 -16.88 34.14 23.83
C ASP A 282 -16.43 33.44 22.52
N GLY A 283 -15.63 32.36 22.62
CA GLY A 283 -15.12 31.61 21.45
C GLY A 283 -13.88 32.24 20.81
N TYR A 284 -13.17 33.09 21.53
CA TYR A 284 -11.95 33.76 21.05
C TYR A 284 -10.77 32.79 20.84
N ILE A 285 -10.12 32.90 19.68
CA ILE A 285 -8.86 32.21 19.37
C ILE A 285 -7.76 33.28 19.32
N PRO A 286 -6.77 33.25 20.23
CA PRO A 286 -5.71 34.26 20.26
C PRO A 286 -4.74 34.05 19.10
N ASP A 287 -4.66 35.01 18.19
CA ASP A 287 -4.00 34.86 16.90
C ASP A 287 -2.53 34.42 16.97
N ILE A 288 -1.66 35.22 17.60
CA ILE A 288 -0.22 34.96 17.66
C ILE A 288 0.03 33.68 18.44
N LYS A 289 -0.68 33.48 19.55
CA LYS A 289 -0.50 32.28 20.38
C LYS A 289 -0.89 31.02 19.64
N PHE A 290 -2.01 31.03 18.91
CA PHE A 290 -2.50 29.89 18.17
C PHE A 290 -1.47 29.44 17.12
N GLU A 291 -1.02 30.37 16.27
CA GLU A 291 -0.06 30.04 15.22
C GLU A 291 1.32 29.70 15.79
N LYS A 292 1.81 30.49 16.76
CA LYS A 292 3.13 30.31 17.37
C LYS A 292 3.27 28.95 18.04
N ASP A 293 2.33 28.58 18.89
CA ASP A 293 2.45 27.34 19.67
C ASP A 293 2.43 26.12 18.73
N ILE A 294 1.62 26.16 17.66
CA ILE A 294 1.59 25.10 16.63
C ILE A 294 2.93 25.01 15.91
N ILE A 295 3.47 26.14 15.43
CA ILE A 295 4.76 26.18 14.74
C ILE A 295 5.87 25.68 15.65
N ASP A 296 5.98 26.22 16.86
CA ASP A 296 7.05 25.91 17.81
C ASP A 296 7.04 24.44 18.22
N LEU A 297 5.87 23.88 18.57
CA LEU A 297 5.77 22.49 19.00
C LEU A 297 6.07 21.53 17.86
N ILE A 298 5.55 21.79 16.66
CA ILE A 298 5.87 20.97 15.50
C ILE A 298 7.36 21.04 15.20
N ASP A 299 7.94 22.24 15.11
CA ASP A 299 9.31 22.45 14.66
C ASP A 299 10.35 21.94 15.66
N SER A 300 10.20 22.31 16.93
CA SER A 300 11.19 22.03 17.97
C SER A 300 10.99 20.70 18.68
N LYS A 301 9.76 20.13 18.65
CA LYS A 301 9.43 18.91 19.40
C LYS A 301 9.02 17.76 18.49
N TYR A 302 7.88 17.85 17.79
CA TYR A 302 7.29 16.70 17.10
C TYR A 302 8.13 16.27 15.88
N LYS A 303 8.59 17.23 15.07
CA LYS A 303 9.52 16.98 13.96
C LYS A 303 10.82 16.33 14.44
N VAL A 304 11.34 16.78 15.59
CA VAL A 304 12.55 16.22 16.20
C VAL A 304 12.31 14.79 16.71
N ALA A 305 11.13 14.51 17.28
CA ALA A 305 10.75 13.16 17.69
C ALA A 305 10.70 12.20 16.49
N LEU A 306 10.11 12.62 15.36
CA LEU A 306 10.12 11.82 14.13
C LEU A 306 11.55 11.55 13.62
N LYS A 307 12.43 12.57 13.64
CA LYS A 307 13.86 12.38 13.29
C LYS A 307 14.54 11.36 14.18
N GLU A 308 14.34 11.45 15.50
CA GLU A 308 14.96 10.54 16.48
C GLU A 308 14.49 9.09 16.33
N LEU A 309 13.24 8.89 15.93
CA LEU A 309 12.66 7.58 15.63
C LEU A 309 13.15 6.97 14.31
N GLY A 310 13.95 7.72 13.53
CA GLY A 310 14.41 7.30 12.20
C GLY A 310 13.26 7.20 11.19
N ILE A 311 12.23 8.04 11.35
CA ILE A 311 11.10 8.09 10.41
C ILE A 311 11.55 8.68 9.07
N LYS A 312 11.03 8.15 7.97
CA LYS A 312 11.33 8.66 6.62
C LYS A 312 10.34 9.75 6.19
N LEU A 313 10.88 10.76 5.50
CA LEU A 313 10.10 11.80 4.81
C LEU A 313 9.40 11.22 3.55
N PRO A 314 8.32 11.87 3.07
CA PRO A 314 7.64 13.03 3.68
C PRO A 314 6.71 12.66 4.86
N PHE A 315 6.35 13.67 5.65
CA PHE A 315 5.20 13.60 6.57
C PHE A 315 4.22 14.75 6.29
N ALA A 316 2.94 14.49 6.47
CA ALA A 316 1.91 15.52 6.35
C ALA A 316 1.59 16.10 7.72
N ILE A 317 1.31 17.38 7.78
CA ILE A 317 0.75 18.07 8.94
C ILE A 317 -0.70 18.41 8.60
N SER A 318 -1.61 18.00 9.48
CA SER A 318 -3.02 18.38 9.42
C SER A 318 -3.43 19.05 10.72
N ILE A 319 -4.23 20.10 10.62
CA ILE A 319 -4.78 20.84 11.75
C ILE A 319 -6.30 20.83 11.59
N THR A 320 -7.00 20.34 12.60
CA THR A 320 -8.46 20.31 12.64
C THR A 320 -8.95 20.93 13.94
N LEU A 321 -9.96 21.77 13.85
CA LEU A 321 -10.66 22.33 14.99
C LEU A 321 -12.07 21.72 15.07
N THR A 322 -12.47 21.18 16.23
CA THR A 322 -13.82 20.64 16.42
C THR A 322 -14.61 21.41 17.47
N ASP A 323 -15.93 21.41 17.32
CA ASP A 323 -16.90 22.20 18.09
C ASP A 323 -16.62 23.72 18.05
N VAL A 324 -16.18 24.22 16.90
CA VAL A 324 -15.76 25.63 16.72
C VAL A 324 -16.77 26.56 16.08
N GLU A 325 -18.00 26.11 15.85
CA GLU A 325 -19.07 27.00 15.37
C GLU A 325 -19.22 28.19 16.33
N GLY A 326 -19.24 29.40 15.79
CA GLY A 326 -19.34 30.64 16.57
C GLY A 326 -18.02 31.14 17.18
N HIS A 327 -16.90 30.43 17.02
CA HIS A 327 -15.56 30.89 17.40
C HIS A 327 -15.00 31.90 16.38
N TYR A 328 -13.97 32.65 16.76
CA TYR A 328 -13.31 33.60 15.87
C TYR A 328 -11.84 33.79 16.27
N ILE A 329 -10.96 33.99 15.28
CA ILE A 329 -9.56 34.40 15.50
C ILE A 329 -9.44 35.92 15.44
N SER A 330 -8.65 36.52 16.34
CA SER A 330 -8.40 37.96 16.37
C SER A 330 -7.15 38.31 17.17
N LYS A 331 -6.58 39.51 16.94
CA LYS A 331 -5.54 40.11 17.80
C LYS A 331 -6.09 40.62 19.12
N ASN A 332 -7.39 40.88 19.18
CA ASN A 332 -8.04 41.48 20.32
C ASN A 332 -9.39 40.81 20.60
N PRO A 333 -9.59 40.23 21.80
CA PRO A 333 -10.83 39.54 22.15
C PRO A 333 -12.08 40.45 22.18
N LYS A 334 -11.94 41.77 22.01
CA LYS A 334 -13.06 42.71 21.90
C LYS A 334 -13.50 42.97 20.46
N TYR A 335 -12.72 42.57 19.48
CA TYR A 335 -12.98 42.83 18.07
C TYR A 335 -13.05 41.50 17.33
N SER A 336 -14.27 41.07 17.00
CA SER A 336 -14.53 39.98 16.07
C SER A 336 -14.98 40.58 14.74
N MET A 337 -14.40 40.11 13.63
CA MET A 337 -14.90 40.41 12.29
C MET A 337 -16.08 39.48 11.98
N ASP A 338 -15.81 38.27 11.49
CA ASP A 338 -16.81 37.20 11.34
C ASP A 338 -16.51 36.02 12.29
N LYS A 339 -17.48 35.11 12.42
CA LYS A 339 -17.35 33.88 13.20
C LYS A 339 -17.33 32.67 12.29
N ILE A 340 -16.57 31.66 12.70
CA ILE A 340 -16.50 30.35 12.04
C ILE A 340 -17.90 29.73 12.01
N GLY A 341 -18.37 29.36 10.82
CA GLY A 341 -19.67 28.71 10.62
C GLY A 341 -19.63 27.18 10.72
N ASP A 342 -18.45 26.58 10.58
CA ASP A 342 -18.28 25.13 10.63
C ASP A 342 -18.17 24.62 12.07
N ARG A 343 -18.90 23.55 12.40
CA ARG A 343 -18.67 22.81 13.65
C ARG A 343 -17.29 22.13 13.66
N ILE A 344 -16.89 21.56 12.53
CA ILE A 344 -15.58 20.93 12.32
C ILE A 344 -14.87 21.67 11.19
N LEU A 345 -13.85 22.45 11.54
CA LEU A 345 -13.03 23.16 10.57
C LEU A 345 -11.73 22.40 10.33
N LYS A 346 -11.62 21.76 9.15
CA LYS A 346 -10.37 21.14 8.69
C LYS A 346 -9.56 22.17 7.90
N LEU A 347 -8.36 22.49 8.38
CA LEU A 347 -7.46 23.39 7.66
C LEU A 347 -6.72 22.62 6.54
N PRO A 348 -6.30 23.29 5.46
CA PRO A 348 -5.44 22.70 4.44
C PRO A 348 -4.24 21.98 5.07
N SER A 349 -4.05 20.72 4.68
CA SER A 349 -2.91 19.92 5.13
C SER A 349 -1.66 20.26 4.30
N VAL A 350 -0.50 20.24 4.95
CA VAL A 350 0.78 20.62 4.33
C VAL A 350 1.74 19.43 4.38
N VAL A 351 2.54 19.26 3.33
CA VAL A 351 3.47 18.13 3.20
C VAL A 351 4.88 18.63 3.38
N ILE A 352 5.57 18.12 4.41
CA ILE A 352 6.97 18.41 4.68
C ILE A 352 7.83 17.38 3.96
N THR A 353 8.69 17.86 3.06
CA THR A 353 9.55 17.03 2.21
C THR A 353 11.03 17.17 2.54
N SER A 354 11.39 18.17 3.36
CA SER A 354 12.74 18.38 3.86
C SER A 354 12.74 18.60 5.37
N TRP A 355 13.76 18.06 6.02
CA TRP A 355 13.99 18.24 7.45
C TRP A 355 14.39 19.67 7.84
N GLU A 356 14.86 20.45 6.86
CA GLU A 356 15.29 21.86 6.97
C GLU A 356 14.18 22.83 6.52
N GLU A 357 13.01 22.31 6.14
CA GLU A 357 11.87 23.11 5.72
C GLU A 357 11.35 23.98 6.89
N ASN A 358 11.04 25.24 6.60
CA ASN A 358 10.51 26.18 7.59
C ASN A 358 9.02 25.89 7.81
N ILE A 359 8.68 25.36 8.99
CA ILE A 359 7.31 24.96 9.35
C ILE A 359 6.35 26.15 9.34
N GLY A 360 6.77 27.31 9.85
CA GLY A 360 5.96 28.53 9.85
C GLY A 360 5.56 28.96 8.45
N LYS A 361 6.52 28.97 7.51
CA LYS A 361 6.25 29.28 6.10
C LYS A 361 5.35 28.23 5.44
N SER A 362 5.58 26.95 5.75
CA SER A 362 4.81 25.83 5.18
C SER A 362 3.34 25.86 5.59
N LEU A 363 3.04 26.26 6.84
CA LEU A 363 1.68 26.29 7.39
C LEU A 363 0.85 27.52 7.02
N ARG A 364 1.40 28.49 6.26
CA ARG A 364 0.66 29.69 5.85
C ARG A 364 -0.71 29.38 5.22
N PRO A 365 -0.84 28.44 4.26
CA PRO A 365 -2.16 28.13 3.68
C PRO A 365 -3.18 27.65 4.72
N SER A 366 -2.73 26.94 5.77
CA SER A 366 -3.59 26.48 6.86
C SER A 366 -4.13 27.65 7.67
N PHE A 367 -3.26 28.59 8.05
CA PHE A 367 -3.66 29.75 8.84
C PHE A 367 -4.46 30.76 8.02
N ASP A 368 -4.14 30.98 6.75
CA ASP A 368 -4.92 31.84 5.86
C ASP A 368 -6.38 31.37 5.81
N VAL A 369 -6.64 30.06 5.69
CA VAL A 369 -8.00 29.51 5.71
C VAL A 369 -8.72 29.72 7.05
N LEU A 370 -8.01 29.64 8.18
CA LEU A 370 -8.61 29.97 9.48
C LEU A 370 -9.05 31.44 9.53
N TRP A 371 -8.22 32.36 9.04
CA TRP A 371 -8.53 33.78 8.96
C TRP A 371 -9.65 34.09 7.95
N ASN A 372 -9.71 33.36 6.83
CA ASN A 372 -10.79 33.49 5.84
C ASN A 372 -12.16 33.18 6.44
N ASN A 373 -12.23 32.20 7.35
CA ASN A 373 -13.46 31.89 8.09
C ASN A 373 -13.90 32.99 9.06
N CYS A 374 -13.02 33.97 9.34
CA CYS A 374 -13.29 35.12 10.19
C CYS A 374 -13.29 36.44 9.42
N GLY A 375 -13.45 36.40 8.09
CA GLY A 375 -13.61 37.60 7.25
C GLY A 375 -12.29 38.34 6.95
N VAL A 376 -11.14 37.70 7.18
CA VAL A 376 -9.81 38.26 6.91
C VAL A 376 -9.14 37.49 5.77
N ALA A 377 -8.60 38.20 4.78
CA ALA A 377 -8.13 37.61 3.53
C ALA A 377 -6.90 36.67 3.68
N GLU A 378 -6.04 36.94 4.65
CA GLU A 378 -4.84 36.13 4.96
C GLU A 378 -4.38 36.38 6.40
N SER A 379 -3.53 35.49 6.93
CA SER A 379 -2.94 35.68 8.25
C SER A 379 -2.08 36.94 8.29
N PRO A 380 -2.31 37.86 9.24
CA PRO A 380 -1.56 39.10 9.37
C PRO A 380 -0.20 38.91 10.07
N ASN A 381 0.22 37.66 10.30
CA ASN A 381 1.44 37.31 11.02
C ASN A 381 2.60 36.91 10.09
N TYR A 382 2.48 37.19 8.80
CA TYR A 382 3.50 36.90 7.79
C TYR A 382 4.10 38.19 7.22
N ASP A 383 5.41 38.17 6.99
CA ASP A 383 6.08 39.25 6.25
C ASP A 383 5.85 39.14 4.72
N THR A 384 6.35 40.12 3.97
CA THR A 384 6.24 40.16 2.50
C THR A 384 6.97 39.01 1.80
N GLU A 385 7.89 38.33 2.47
CA GLU A 385 8.62 37.15 1.97
C GLU A 385 7.92 35.83 2.34
N GLY A 386 6.80 35.92 3.07
CA GLY A 386 6.02 34.80 3.56
C GLY A 386 6.64 34.05 4.72
N ASN A 387 7.56 34.68 5.47
CA ASN A 387 8.05 34.12 6.73
C ASN A 387 7.10 34.51 7.86
N TRP A 388 6.85 33.57 8.77
CA TRP A 388 6.05 33.86 9.96
C TRP A 388 6.82 34.85 10.86
N SER A 389 6.26 36.04 11.00
CA SER A 389 6.85 37.21 11.66
C SER A 389 5.74 38.04 12.30
N PRO A 390 5.20 37.63 13.46
CA PRO A 390 4.06 38.27 14.11
C PRO A 390 4.36 39.69 14.63
N THR A 391 5.62 40.14 14.55
CA THR A 391 6.10 41.43 15.04
C THR A 391 6.47 42.41 13.92
N ALA A 392 6.44 42.00 12.65
CA ALA A 392 6.68 42.88 11.51
C ALA A 392 5.45 43.76 11.23
N GLY A 393 5.50 45.02 11.69
CA GLY A 393 4.44 46.01 11.48
C GLY A 393 3.49 46.16 12.68
N ARG A 394 3.92 46.86 13.73
CA ARG A 394 3.03 47.30 14.82
C ARG A 394 1.96 48.27 14.28
N TYR A 395 0.77 48.23 14.91
CA TYR A 395 -0.35 49.17 14.80
C TYR A 395 -1.27 49.04 13.57
N GLY A 396 -1.89 47.87 13.40
CA GLY A 396 -3.20 47.77 12.75
C GLY A 396 -4.18 47.16 13.74
N LEU A 397 -5.18 47.92 14.17
CA LEU A 397 -6.31 47.41 14.96
C LEU A 397 -7.16 46.51 14.07
N TYR A 398 -6.87 45.21 14.02
CA TYR A 398 -7.81 44.20 13.53
C TYR A 398 -7.69 42.96 14.40
#